data_AF-A0A968KAZ3-F1
#
_entry.id   AF-A0A968KAZ3-F1
#
_cell.length_a   1.000
_cell.length_b   1.000
_cell.length_c   1.000
_cell.angle_alpha   90.00
_cell.angle_beta   90.00
_cell.angle_gamma   90.00
#
_symmetry.space_group_name_H-M   'P 1'
#
loop_
_entity.id
_entity.type
_entity.pdbx_description
1 polymer ?
#
loop_
_entity_poly.entity_id
_entity_poly.type
_entity_poly.pdbx_seq_one_letter_code
_entity_poly.pdbx_strand_id
1 'polypeptide(L)' 'GDGDAVAIGGNHLIHAARRNIDMTAIVMNNNIYGMTGGQYSPT' A
#
# COMPACT_ATOMS: atom_id res chain seq x y z
N GLY A 1 -4.54 0.82 -2.27
CA GLY A 1 -4.60 2.03 -1.43
C GLY A 1 -3.42 2.01 -0.48
N ASP A 2 -3.12 3.13 0.15
CA ASP A 2 -2.20 3.27 1.30
C ASP A 2 -2.31 2.13 2.33
N GLY A 3 -3.53 1.80 2.77
CA GLY A 3 -3.75 0.72 3.75
C GLY A 3 -3.38 -0.68 3.26
N ASP A 4 -3.52 -0.93 1.95
CA ASP A 4 -3.10 -2.20 1.35
C ASP A 4 -1.59 -2.21 1.08
N ALA A 5 -1.08 -1.15 0.46
CA ALA A 5 0.30 -1.07 -0.02
C ALA A 5 1.33 -0.88 1.11
N VAL A 6 0.97 -0.21 2.21
CA VAL A 6 1.90 0.18 3.28
C VAL A 6 1.61 -0.56 4.59
N ALA A 7 0.38 -1.06 4.81
CA ALA A 7 0.08 -1.94 5.94
C ALA A 7 0.36 -3.41 5.61
N ILE A 8 -0.67 -4.18 5.22
CA ILE A 8 -0.56 -5.63 5.02
C ILE A 8 0.40 -6.00 3.88
N GLY A 9 0.48 -5.16 2.84
CA GLY A 9 1.35 -5.34 1.68
C GLY A 9 2.74 -4.72 1.80
N GLY A 10 3.05 -4.00 2.89
CA GLY A 10 4.28 -3.19 3.01
C GLY A 10 5.56 -4.00 2.80
N ASN A 11 5.63 -5.20 3.38
CA ASN A 11 6.78 -6.09 3.17
C ASN A 11 6.88 -6.51 1.70
N HIS A 12 5.79 -6.92 1.06
CA HIS A 12 5.82 -7.35 -0.34
C HIS A 12 6.26 -6.21 -1.27
N LEU A 13 5.79 -4.99 -1.01
CA LEU A 13 6.14 -3.80 -1.78
C LEU A 13 7.64 -3.51 -1.75
N ILE A 14 8.26 -3.49 -0.57
CA ILE A 14 9.70 -3.26 -0.41
C ILE A 14 10.51 -4.38 -1.10
N HIS A 15 10.05 -5.62 -1.01
CA HIS A 15 10.72 -6.75 -1.63
C HIS A 15 10.60 -6.76 -3.17
N ALA A 16 9.50 -6.27 -3.73
CA ALA A 16 9.34 -6.07 -5.17
C ALA A 16 10.25 -4.94 -5.68
N ALA A 17 10.29 -3.82 -4.95
CA ALA A 17 11.17 -2.69 -5.25
C ALA A 17 12.66 -3.11 -5.23
N ARG A 18 13.09 -3.86 -4.21
CA ARG A 18 14.46 -4.38 -4.11
C ARG A 18 14.86 -5.32 -5.24
N ARG A 19 13.90 -6.01 -5.86
CA ARG A 19 14.12 -6.89 -7.01
C ARG A 19 14.11 -6.15 -8.35
N ASN A 20 13.78 -4.85 -8.34
CA ASN A 20 13.66 -4.03 -9.54
C ASN A 20 12.78 -4.70 -10.62
N ILE A 21 11.62 -5.20 -10.19
CA ILE A 21 10.64 -5.81 -11.10
C ILE A 21 10.10 -4.73 -12.02
N ASP A 22 10.05 -5.00 -13.33
CA ASP A 22 9.47 -4.10 -14.32
C ASP A 22 7.94 -4.05 -14.17
N MET A 23 7.48 -3.24 -13.21
CA MET A 23 6.08 -3.03 -12.89
C MET A 23 5.86 -1.61 -12.37
N THR A 24 4.63 -1.10 -12.56
CA THR A 24 4.19 0.16 -11.97
C THR A 24 3.16 -0.10 -10.88
N ALA A 25 3.44 0.35 -9.65
CA ALA A 25 2.51 0.28 -8.53
C ALA A 25 1.84 1.64 -8.33
N ILE A 26 0.51 1.72 -8.49
CA ILE A 26 -0.26 2.95 -8.25
C ILE A 26 -0.88 2.86 -6.86
N VAL A 27 -0.37 3.67 -5.93
CA VAL A 27 -0.87 3.73 -4.55
C VAL A 27 -1.73 4.97 -4.38
N MET A 28 -3.04 4.75 -4.29
CA MET A 28 -3.99 5.81 -3.92
C MET A 28 -3.88 6.06 -2.41
N ASN A 29 -3.35 7.22 -2.03
CA ASN A 29 -3.27 7.64 -0.63
C ASN A 29 -4.50 8.46 -0.23
N ASN A 30 -5.37 7.89 0.59
CA ASN A 30 -6.56 8.53 1.12
C ASN A 30 -6.58 8.57 2.66
N ASN A 31 -5.48 8.20 3.34
CA ASN A 31 -5.26 8.18 4.79
C ASN A 31 -6.28 7.35 5.60
N ILE A 32 -7.15 6.56 4.96
CA ILE A 32 -8.16 5.74 5.62
C ILE A 32 -8.40 4.42 4.89
N TYR A 33 -8.80 3.39 5.63
CA TYR A 33 -9.37 2.18 5.03
C TYR A 33 -10.81 2.42 4.59
N GLY A 34 -10.98 3.13 3.46
CA GLY A 34 -12.29 3.57 2.97
C GLY A 34 -13.29 2.43 2.71
N MET A 35 -12.81 1.25 2.32
CA MET A 35 -13.67 0.08 2.03
C MET A 35 -14.12 -0.68 3.29
N THR A 36 -13.53 -0.44 4.46
CA THR A 36 -13.82 -1.20 5.68
C THR A 36 -14.45 -0.36 6.79
N GLY A 37 -14.91 0.85 6.48
CA GLY A 37 -15.56 1.74 7.45
C GLY A 37 -14.68 2.89 7.95
N GLY A 38 -13.58 3.19 7.27
CA GLY A 38 -12.83 4.44 7.48
C GLY A 38 -11.88 4.43 8.68
N GLN A 39 -11.34 3.26 9.04
CA GLN A 39 -10.29 3.17 10.05
C GLN A 39 -9.03 3.93 9.60
N TYR A 40 -8.24 4.40 10.55
CA TYR A 40 -6.96 5.07 10.29
C TYR A 40 -6.00 4.16 9.51
N SER A 41 -5.43 4.67 8.42
CA SER A 41 -4.43 4.00 7.59
C SER A 41 -3.01 4.41 8.01
N PRO A 42 -1.93 3.66 7.66
CA PRO A 42 -0.56 3.99 8.08
C PRO A 42 0.06 5.26 7.47
N THR A 43 -0.73 6.09 6.79
CA THR A 43 -0.35 7.37 6.17
C THR A 43 -1.25 8.47 6.69
#